data_AF-A0A7S0ZZ34-F1
#
_entry.id   AF-A0A7S0ZZ34-F1
#
_cell.length_a   1.000
_cell.length_b   1.000
_cell.length_c   1.000
_cell.angle_alpha   90.00
_cell.angle_beta   90.00
_cell.angle_gamma   90.00
#
_symmetry.space_group_name_H-M   'P 1'
#
loop_
_entity.id
_entity.type
_entity.pdbx_description
1 polymer ?
#
loop_
_entity_poly.entity_id
_entity_poly.type
_entity_poly.pdbx_seq_one_letter_code
_entity_poly.pdbx_strand_id
1 'polypeptide(L)'
;CPIPRSGGAPTQPAVNALQYNWVDNLIFVSTETLDVEYGVGSMKLDHWAFGPHHVWTDPATGLVVRMWQPFNGLEVFTPGSWKTEITPEGQGYLDELAADGKTAPKAAMPGGSTFRIKCGDDGFHQDTLEVPHPTSTGDLHRARTKVPRDAYRGESFASMSSVLNKWLLREVPNSRSCDEFSVEELQRLQIVLFTLRDPELNAVYNGTADVRHMPRELDVMAREWESLNAEAARDPELARMHRDGHCHEAVMWYVHHLPESMKASIRDRASLPLLSQMRHDLSLAQPHAVRVQRAYEEKVTCASCHSAVYPNTGGVVTV
;
A
#
# COMPACT_ATOMS: atom_id res chain seq x y z
N CYS A 1 4.34 12.19 -19.94
CA CYS A 1 4.62 11.57 -21.25
C CYS A 1 5.69 10.51 -21.06
N PRO A 2 5.48 9.19 -21.16
CA PRO A 2 6.59 8.23 -21.23
C PRO A 2 7.37 8.42 -22.55
N ILE A 3 8.63 7.98 -22.63
CA ILE A 3 9.29 7.78 -23.94
C ILE A 3 8.37 6.85 -24.75
N PRO A 4 8.03 7.16 -26.01
CA PRO A 4 7.16 6.31 -26.81
C PRO A 4 7.64 4.87 -26.80
N ARG A 5 6.74 3.93 -26.48
CA ARG A 5 6.99 2.47 -26.37
C ARG A 5 7.81 2.00 -25.17
N SER A 6 8.31 2.88 -24.30
CA SER A 6 8.97 2.45 -23.07
C SER A 6 7.97 1.76 -22.14
N GLY A 7 8.31 0.54 -21.71
CA GLY A 7 7.42 -0.33 -20.95
C GLY A 7 6.41 -1.12 -21.79
N GLY A 8 6.00 -0.66 -22.97
CA GLY A 8 5.00 -1.33 -23.81
C GLY A 8 5.55 -2.36 -24.80
N ALA A 9 6.87 -2.37 -25.05
CA ALA A 9 7.51 -3.33 -25.95
C ALA A 9 8.11 -4.52 -25.18
N PRO A 10 7.86 -5.78 -25.58
CA PRO A 10 8.38 -6.97 -24.90
C PRO A 10 9.91 -7.04 -24.81
N THR A 11 10.60 -6.36 -25.73
CA THR A 11 12.05 -6.36 -25.88
C THR A 11 12.74 -5.20 -25.17
N GLN A 12 11.98 -4.28 -24.56
CA GLN A 12 12.51 -3.12 -23.83
C GLN A 12 12.37 -3.34 -22.33
N PRO A 13 13.27 -2.75 -21.51
CA PRO A 13 13.12 -2.78 -20.06
C PRO A 13 11.76 -2.20 -19.62
N ALA A 14 11.15 -2.85 -18.64
CA ALA A 14 9.96 -2.34 -17.95
C ALA A 14 10.24 -0.95 -17.35
N VAL A 15 9.24 -0.07 -17.39
CA VAL A 15 9.31 1.24 -16.72
C VAL A 15 8.30 1.24 -15.58
N ASN A 16 8.75 0.91 -14.37
CA ASN A 16 7.88 0.74 -13.21
C ASN A 16 6.76 -0.29 -13.52
N ALA A 17 5.50 0.11 -13.36
CA ALA A 17 4.33 -0.71 -13.67
C ALA A 17 3.91 -0.67 -15.15
N LEU A 18 4.52 0.19 -15.98
CA LEU A 18 4.31 0.17 -17.42
C LEU A 18 5.16 -0.97 -17.98
N GLN A 19 4.51 -2.13 -18.12
CA GLN A 19 5.07 -3.35 -18.68
C GLN A 19 4.09 -3.88 -19.73
N TYR A 20 4.57 -4.45 -20.84
CA TYR A 20 3.70 -4.93 -21.91
C TYR A 20 2.76 -6.05 -21.43
N ASN A 21 3.18 -6.77 -20.40
CA ASN A 21 2.49 -7.87 -19.74
C ASN A 21 1.97 -7.48 -18.34
N TRP A 22 1.72 -6.20 -18.08
CA TRP A 22 1.27 -5.74 -16.76
C TRP A 22 -0.02 -6.47 -16.31
N VAL A 23 -0.91 -6.84 -17.24
CA VAL A 23 -2.12 -7.62 -16.97
C VAL A 23 -1.79 -9.02 -16.44
N ASP A 24 -0.70 -9.64 -16.88
CA ASP A 24 -0.26 -10.97 -16.41
C ASP A 24 0.22 -10.94 -14.94
N ASN A 25 0.46 -9.74 -14.40
CA ASN A 25 0.92 -9.54 -13.03
C ASN A 25 -0.20 -9.02 -12.10
N LEU A 26 -1.42 -8.90 -12.61
CA LEU A 26 -2.57 -8.50 -11.81
C LEU A 26 -2.95 -9.63 -10.85
N ILE A 27 -3.08 -9.29 -9.57
CA ILE A 27 -3.66 -10.16 -8.56
C ILE A 27 -5.14 -9.84 -8.41
N PHE A 28 -5.97 -10.88 -8.37
CA PHE A 28 -7.37 -10.74 -8.00
C PHE A 28 -7.45 -10.37 -6.51
N VAL A 29 -8.15 -9.28 -6.21
CA VAL A 29 -8.35 -8.79 -4.84
C VAL A 29 -9.69 -9.30 -4.32
N SER A 30 -10.79 -8.95 -4.98
CA SER A 30 -12.15 -9.34 -4.59
C SER A 30 -13.16 -9.00 -5.68
N THR A 31 -14.36 -9.59 -5.61
CA THR A 31 -15.52 -9.05 -6.32
C THR A 31 -16.30 -8.15 -5.37
N GLU A 32 -16.44 -6.87 -5.73
CA GLU A 32 -17.08 -5.87 -4.87
C GLU A 32 -18.18 -5.09 -5.60
N THR A 33 -19.13 -4.55 -4.84
CA THR A 33 -20.13 -3.62 -5.35
C THR A 33 -19.71 -2.22 -4.99
N LEU A 34 -19.51 -1.36 -5.99
CA LEU A 34 -19.13 0.04 -5.80
C LEU A 34 -19.91 0.97 -6.72
N ASP A 35 -20.09 2.22 -6.27
CA ASP A 35 -20.60 3.30 -7.11
C ASP A 35 -19.48 3.76 -8.04
N VAL A 36 -19.67 3.53 -9.35
CA VAL A 36 -18.75 3.99 -10.39
C VAL A 36 -19.03 5.45 -10.72
N GLU A 37 -17.97 6.26 -10.74
CA GLU A 37 -18.03 7.71 -10.88
C GLU A 37 -18.57 8.16 -12.27
N TYR A 38 -18.81 9.46 -12.42
CA TYR A 38 -19.27 10.08 -13.67
C TYR A 38 -20.63 9.59 -14.19
N GLY A 39 -21.53 9.21 -13.28
CA GLY A 39 -22.91 8.86 -13.61
C GLY A 39 -23.11 7.43 -14.12
N VAL A 40 -22.09 6.57 -14.02
CA VAL A 40 -22.21 5.14 -14.34
C VAL A 40 -23.07 4.42 -13.30
N GLY A 41 -22.89 4.74 -12.01
CA GLY A 41 -23.70 4.21 -10.90
C GLY A 41 -23.17 2.90 -10.31
N SER A 42 -23.96 2.29 -9.41
CA SER A 42 -23.57 1.09 -8.68
C SER A 42 -23.39 -0.12 -9.61
N MET A 43 -22.21 -0.74 -9.55
CA MET A 43 -21.88 -1.95 -10.32
C MET A 43 -21.18 -2.98 -9.44
N LYS A 44 -21.39 -4.26 -9.76
CA LYS A 44 -20.62 -5.38 -9.20
C LYS A 44 -19.43 -5.66 -10.13
N LEU A 45 -18.21 -5.49 -9.62
CA LEU A 45 -16.98 -5.53 -10.41
C LEU A 45 -15.93 -6.43 -9.77
N ASP A 46 -15.13 -7.09 -10.59
CA ASP A 46 -13.93 -7.80 -10.16
C ASP A 46 -12.78 -6.81 -10.02
N HIS A 47 -12.21 -6.73 -8.83
CA HIS A 47 -11.11 -5.85 -8.48
C HIS A 47 -9.78 -6.59 -8.60
N TRP A 48 -8.87 -6.01 -9.37
CA TRP A 48 -7.52 -6.45 -9.61
C TRP A 48 -6.50 -5.40 -9.17
N ALA A 49 -5.30 -5.82 -8.80
CA ALA A 49 -4.22 -4.89 -8.48
C ALA A 49 -2.85 -5.37 -8.98
N PHE A 50 -1.98 -4.44 -9.36
CA PHE A 50 -0.56 -4.68 -9.57
C PHE A 50 0.25 -3.51 -8.99
N GLY A 51 0.89 -3.77 -7.83
CA GLY A 51 1.44 -2.69 -7.01
C GLY A 51 0.38 -1.63 -6.74
N PRO A 52 0.66 -0.33 -6.96
CA PRO A 52 -0.28 0.76 -6.72
C PRO A 52 -1.37 0.93 -7.77
N HIS A 53 -1.47 0.06 -8.77
CA HIS A 53 -2.45 0.21 -9.85
C HIS A 53 -3.60 -0.74 -9.59
N HIS A 54 -4.80 -0.19 -9.54
CA HIS A 54 -6.04 -0.91 -9.32
C HIS A 54 -6.89 -0.87 -10.59
N VAL A 55 -7.52 -1.99 -10.92
CA VAL A 55 -8.36 -2.15 -12.10
C VAL A 55 -9.63 -2.88 -11.70
N TRP A 56 -10.78 -2.39 -12.14
CA TRP A 56 -12.06 -3.04 -11.96
C TRP A 56 -12.63 -3.46 -13.30
N THR A 57 -13.01 -4.72 -13.42
CA THR A 57 -13.59 -5.28 -14.65
C THR A 57 -15.01 -5.74 -14.41
N ASP A 58 -15.85 -5.65 -15.45
CA ASP A 58 -17.15 -6.31 -15.45
C ASP A 58 -16.95 -7.84 -15.47
N PRO A 59 -17.46 -8.59 -14.47
CA PRO A 59 -17.26 -10.04 -14.39
C PRO A 59 -17.84 -10.81 -15.58
N ALA A 60 -18.86 -10.27 -16.25
CA ALA A 60 -19.51 -10.93 -17.37
C ALA A 60 -18.70 -10.82 -18.67
N THR A 61 -17.98 -9.71 -18.85
CA THR A 61 -17.32 -9.39 -20.12
C THR A 61 -15.79 -9.32 -20.02
N GLY A 62 -15.24 -9.20 -18.81
CA GLY A 62 -13.82 -8.98 -18.56
C GLY A 62 -13.33 -7.58 -18.96
N LEU A 63 -14.22 -6.69 -19.40
CA LEU A 63 -13.85 -5.34 -19.82
C LEU A 63 -13.56 -4.45 -18.62
N VAL A 64 -12.51 -3.64 -18.74
CA VAL A 64 -12.15 -2.65 -17.72
C VAL A 64 -13.21 -1.56 -17.65
N VAL A 65 -13.74 -1.32 -16.46
CA VAL A 65 -14.74 -0.28 -16.16
C VAL A 65 -14.09 0.90 -15.45
N ARG A 66 -13.10 0.63 -14.58
CA ARG A 66 -12.47 1.66 -13.75
C ARG A 66 -11.01 1.30 -13.51
N MET A 67 -10.14 2.30 -13.54
CA MET A 67 -8.74 2.18 -13.13
C MET A 67 -8.41 3.28 -12.15
N TRP A 68 -7.59 2.97 -11.16
CA TRP A 68 -7.14 3.95 -10.19
C TRP A 68 -5.69 3.70 -9.81
N GLN A 69 -4.95 4.79 -9.67
CA GLN A 69 -3.62 4.78 -9.08
C GLN A 69 -3.49 5.94 -8.09
N PRO A 70 -2.98 5.69 -6.87
CA PRO A 70 -2.60 6.75 -5.94
C PRO A 70 -1.76 7.81 -6.66
N PHE A 71 -2.16 9.08 -6.51
CA PHE A 71 -1.43 10.27 -6.96
C PHE A 71 -1.30 10.47 -8.48
N ASN A 72 -1.79 9.54 -9.31
CA ASN A 72 -1.69 9.64 -10.77
C ASN A 72 -3.04 9.90 -11.44
N GLY A 73 -4.11 9.23 -11.03
CA GLY A 73 -5.43 9.49 -11.61
C GLY A 73 -6.47 8.40 -11.37
N LEU A 74 -7.71 8.79 -11.64
CA LEU A 74 -8.88 7.93 -11.74
C LEU A 74 -9.33 7.95 -13.20
N GLU A 75 -9.46 6.78 -13.80
CA GLU A 75 -9.97 6.60 -15.15
C GLU A 75 -11.25 5.76 -15.08
N VAL A 76 -12.31 6.19 -15.77
CA VAL A 76 -13.58 5.48 -15.82
C VAL A 76 -13.97 5.29 -17.28
N PHE A 77 -14.12 4.03 -17.66
CA PHE A 77 -14.61 3.62 -18.97
C PHE A 77 -16.08 3.29 -18.84
N THR A 78 -16.94 4.18 -19.35
CA THR A 78 -18.38 3.97 -19.30
C THR A 78 -18.74 2.65 -20.00
N PRO A 79 -19.56 1.77 -19.38
CA PRO A 79 -19.97 0.53 -20.03
C PRO A 79 -20.51 0.77 -21.45
N GLY A 80 -19.98 0.02 -22.42
CA GLY A 80 -20.33 0.19 -23.84
C GLY A 80 -19.57 1.29 -24.58
N SER A 81 -18.70 2.08 -23.92
CA SER A 81 -17.84 3.06 -24.59
C SER A 81 -16.61 2.43 -25.25
N TRP A 82 -16.27 1.19 -24.88
CA TRP A 82 -15.19 0.44 -25.51
C TRP A 82 -15.46 0.23 -27.00
N LYS A 83 -14.55 0.74 -27.83
CA LYS A 83 -14.53 0.51 -29.27
C LYS A 83 -13.22 -0.21 -29.59
N THR A 84 -13.33 -1.34 -30.27
CA THR A 84 -12.17 -2.10 -30.77
C THR A 84 -11.59 -1.47 -32.03
N GLU A 85 -12.35 -0.60 -32.69
CA GLU A 85 -11.94 0.12 -33.89
C GLU A 85 -11.24 1.43 -33.53
N ILE A 86 -10.11 1.68 -34.19
CA ILE A 86 -9.49 3.01 -34.19
C ILE A 86 -10.37 3.92 -35.04
N THR A 87 -10.97 4.94 -34.43
CA THR A 87 -11.77 5.93 -35.17
C THR A 87 -10.86 6.73 -36.12
N PRO A 88 -11.39 7.36 -37.19
CA PRO A 88 -10.58 8.24 -38.04
C PRO A 88 -9.88 9.36 -37.25
N GLU A 89 -10.54 9.87 -36.20
CA GLU A 89 -9.95 10.83 -35.26
C GLU A 89 -8.82 10.22 -34.44
N GLY A 90 -9.04 9.02 -33.88
CA GLY A 90 -8.03 8.23 -33.19
C GLY A 90 -6.80 7.93 -34.07
N GLN A 91 -7.03 7.61 -35.34
CA GLN A 91 -5.98 7.40 -36.33
C GLN A 91 -5.20 8.69 -36.57
N GLY A 92 -5.88 9.85 -36.65
CA GLY A 92 -5.22 11.15 -36.74
C GLY A 92 -4.26 11.43 -35.57
N TYR A 93 -4.65 11.09 -34.33
CA TYR A 93 -3.75 11.21 -33.18
C TYR A 93 -2.54 10.25 -33.24
N LEU A 94 -2.74 9.04 -33.77
CA LEU A 94 -1.66 8.08 -33.96
C LEU A 94 -0.71 8.46 -35.11
N ASP A 95 -1.23 9.07 -36.17
CA ASP A 95 -0.44 9.55 -37.31
C ASP A 95 0.46 10.74 -36.91
N GLU A 96 0.06 11.52 -35.90
CA GLU A 96 0.90 12.56 -35.30
C GLU A 96 2.06 12.00 -34.47
N LEU A 97 1.96 10.76 -33.96
CA LEU A 97 3.09 10.02 -33.42
C LEU A 97 3.95 9.53 -34.58
N ALA A 98 5.12 10.15 -34.81
CA ALA A 98 6.02 9.66 -35.84
C ALA A 98 6.33 8.17 -35.61
N ALA A 99 6.32 7.37 -36.67
CA ALA A 99 6.52 5.92 -36.60
C ALA A 99 7.85 5.51 -35.93
N ASP A 100 8.83 6.42 -35.91
CA ASP A 100 10.14 6.30 -35.29
C ASP A 100 10.21 6.82 -33.84
N GLY A 101 9.10 7.37 -33.31
CA GLY A 101 8.99 7.89 -31.95
C GLY A 101 9.70 9.23 -31.72
N LYS A 102 10.17 9.93 -32.76
CA LYS A 102 10.98 11.16 -32.61
C LYS A 102 10.17 12.46 -32.66
N THR A 103 8.90 12.39 -33.01
CA THR A 103 7.99 13.56 -32.98
C THR A 103 6.80 13.24 -32.08
N ALA A 104 6.58 14.09 -31.07
CA ALA A 104 5.44 13.98 -30.18
C ALA A 104 4.17 14.55 -30.84
N PRO A 105 2.96 14.08 -30.44
CA PRO A 105 1.71 14.66 -30.92
C PRO A 105 1.61 16.16 -30.59
N LYS A 106 0.92 16.94 -31.43
CA LYS A 106 0.83 18.40 -31.23
C LYS A 106 0.19 18.77 -29.89
N ALA A 107 -0.73 17.93 -29.41
CA ALA A 107 -1.36 18.10 -28.09
C ALA A 107 -0.35 18.06 -26.92
N ALA A 108 0.79 17.40 -27.08
CA ALA A 108 1.84 17.32 -26.06
C ALA A 108 2.78 18.55 -26.06
N MET A 109 2.76 19.36 -27.13
CA MET A 109 3.58 20.55 -27.32
C MET A 109 2.99 21.78 -26.63
N PRO A 110 3.78 22.86 -26.39
CA PRO A 110 3.27 24.13 -25.88
C PRO A 110 2.06 24.65 -26.67
N GLY A 111 0.97 24.94 -25.96
CA GLY A 111 -0.29 25.42 -26.55
C GLY A 111 -1.20 24.33 -27.12
N GLY A 112 -0.81 23.04 -27.07
CA GLY A 112 -1.59 21.93 -27.61
C GLY A 112 -2.68 21.38 -26.69
N SER A 113 -2.54 21.49 -25.36
CA SER A 113 -3.52 21.00 -24.40
C SER A 113 -3.57 21.86 -23.13
N THR A 114 -4.70 21.86 -22.44
CA THR A 114 -4.95 22.67 -21.23
C THR A 114 -4.00 22.31 -20.07
N PHE A 115 -3.61 21.04 -19.98
CA PHE A 115 -2.66 20.55 -18.98
C PHE A 115 -1.58 19.69 -19.65
N ARG A 116 -0.30 19.98 -19.35
CA ARG A 116 0.87 19.21 -19.82
C ARG A 116 1.58 18.61 -18.61
N ILE A 117 1.18 17.41 -18.21
CA ILE A 117 1.73 16.73 -17.02
C ILE A 117 3.01 15.98 -17.40
N LYS A 118 4.17 16.43 -16.88
CA LYS A 118 5.48 15.77 -17.04
C LYS A 118 5.91 15.63 -18.52
N CYS A 119 5.69 16.66 -19.33
CA CYS A 119 6.15 16.72 -20.72
C CYS A 119 7.00 17.98 -20.90
N GLY A 120 8.18 17.83 -21.51
CA GLY A 120 9.01 18.93 -21.96
C GLY A 120 8.38 19.70 -23.12
N ASP A 121 9.01 20.81 -23.51
CA ASP A 121 8.55 21.64 -24.63
C ASP A 121 8.71 20.98 -26.01
N ASP A 122 9.46 19.88 -26.06
CA ASP A 122 9.53 18.96 -27.19
C ASP A 122 8.40 17.92 -27.19
N GLY A 123 7.48 17.99 -26.22
CA GLY A 123 6.33 17.09 -26.09
C GLY A 123 6.67 15.70 -25.54
N PHE A 124 7.93 15.44 -25.20
CA PHE A 124 8.38 14.17 -24.64
C PHE A 124 8.51 14.22 -23.12
N HIS A 125 8.71 13.06 -22.48
CA HIS A 125 9.11 13.04 -21.08
C HIS A 125 10.38 13.87 -20.90
N GLN A 126 10.42 14.73 -19.88
CA GLN A 126 11.72 15.14 -19.35
C GLN A 126 12.07 14.20 -18.21
N ASP A 127 13.21 13.51 -18.34
CA ASP A 127 13.76 12.57 -17.37
C ASP A 127 14.13 13.20 -16.01
N THR A 128 13.74 14.44 -15.73
CA THR A 128 13.85 15.03 -14.40
C THR A 128 12.86 14.44 -13.40
N LEU A 129 12.28 13.27 -13.68
CA LEU A 129 11.73 12.45 -12.61
C LEU A 129 12.89 11.90 -11.78
N GLU A 130 13.09 12.54 -10.63
CA GLU A 130 13.23 11.76 -9.41
C GLU A 130 12.15 10.67 -9.42
N VAL A 131 12.56 9.45 -9.79
CA VAL A 131 11.91 8.21 -9.39
C VAL A 131 11.51 8.38 -7.92
N PRO A 132 10.33 7.93 -7.44
CA PRO A 132 10.09 7.84 -5.99
C PRO A 132 11.31 7.17 -5.39
N HIS A 133 12.13 7.95 -4.67
CA HIS A 133 13.57 7.63 -4.62
C HIS A 133 13.77 6.18 -4.17
N PRO A 134 14.56 5.37 -4.88
CA PRO A 134 14.86 4.01 -4.45
C PRO A 134 15.39 4.04 -3.03
N THR A 135 15.14 2.97 -2.27
CA THR A 135 15.66 2.78 -0.91
C THR A 135 17.05 3.40 -0.76
N SER A 136 17.14 4.45 0.07
CA SER A 136 18.41 5.17 0.24
C SER A 136 19.39 4.34 1.08
N THR A 137 20.67 4.72 1.08
CA THR A 137 21.63 4.14 2.03
C THR A 137 21.19 4.31 3.48
N GLY A 138 20.50 5.41 3.80
CA GLY A 138 19.90 5.65 5.12
C GLY A 138 18.77 4.67 5.44
N ASP A 139 17.92 4.37 4.46
CA ASP A 139 16.84 3.37 4.60
C ASP A 139 17.40 1.96 4.82
N LEU A 140 18.41 1.55 4.05
CA LEU A 140 19.09 0.26 4.25
C LEU A 140 19.80 0.20 5.61
N HIS A 141 20.44 1.28 6.03
CA HIS A 141 21.08 1.35 7.34
C HIS A 141 20.04 1.21 8.47
N ARG A 142 18.90 1.89 8.37
CA ARG A 142 17.78 1.74 9.30
C ARG A 142 17.27 0.30 9.31
N ALA A 143 17.03 -0.30 8.15
CA ALA A 143 16.52 -1.67 8.04
C ALA A 143 17.46 -2.69 8.69
N ARG A 144 18.78 -2.56 8.46
CA ARG A 144 19.80 -3.44 9.04
C ARG A 144 20.02 -3.21 10.55
N THR A 145 19.64 -2.05 11.06
CA THR A 145 19.72 -1.73 12.50
C THR A 145 18.52 -2.35 13.22
N LYS A 146 18.71 -3.54 13.80
CA LYS A 146 17.65 -4.30 14.48
C LYS A 146 17.20 -3.65 15.79
N VAL A 147 18.16 -3.27 16.63
CA VAL A 147 17.88 -2.63 17.92
C VAL A 147 17.96 -1.12 17.75
N PRO A 148 16.87 -0.38 18.01
CA PRO A 148 16.84 1.06 17.86
C PRO A 148 17.66 1.76 18.96
N ARG A 149 18.01 3.03 18.72
CA ARG A 149 18.65 3.89 19.72
C ARG A 149 17.69 4.20 20.87
N ASP A 150 18.23 4.55 22.04
CA ASP A 150 17.43 4.79 23.26
C ASP A 150 16.35 5.86 23.11
N ALA A 151 16.55 6.84 22.22
CA ALA A 151 15.54 7.87 21.92
C ALA A 151 14.23 7.32 21.31
N TYR A 152 14.20 6.06 20.88
CA TYR A 152 13.04 5.37 20.32
C TYR A 152 12.57 4.22 21.23
N ARG A 153 13.08 4.12 22.46
CA ARG A 153 12.78 3.02 23.39
C ARG A 153 12.02 3.51 24.61
N GLY A 154 11.31 2.60 25.27
CA GLY A 154 10.66 2.82 26.55
C GLY A 154 10.90 1.67 27.52
N GLU A 155 10.77 1.94 28.82
CA GLU A 155 10.97 0.96 29.90
C GLU A 155 9.86 -0.11 29.95
N SER A 156 8.69 0.20 29.38
CA SER A 156 7.48 -0.64 29.36
C SER A 156 6.75 -0.49 28.03
N PHE A 157 5.77 -1.36 27.77
CA PHE A 157 4.90 -1.25 26.59
C PHE A 157 4.24 0.14 26.46
N ALA A 158 3.65 0.65 27.54
CA ALA A 158 2.99 1.95 27.54
C ALA A 158 3.97 3.10 27.27
N SER A 159 5.12 3.11 27.96
CA SER A 159 6.13 4.16 27.76
C SER A 159 6.76 4.11 26.36
N MET A 160 6.96 2.91 25.81
CA MET A 160 7.42 2.70 24.44
C MET A 160 6.42 3.30 23.45
N SER A 161 5.14 2.93 23.54
CA SER A 161 4.09 3.47 22.67
C SER A 161 4.02 4.99 22.78
N SER A 162 4.14 5.56 23.99
CA SER A 162 4.19 7.00 24.20
C SER A 162 5.38 7.67 23.51
N VAL A 163 6.58 7.09 23.59
CA VAL A 163 7.79 7.59 22.91
C VAL A 163 7.62 7.54 21.40
N LEU A 164 7.16 6.41 20.86
CA LEU A 164 6.98 6.24 19.42
C LEU A 164 5.88 7.15 18.88
N ASN A 165 4.78 7.35 19.61
CA ASN A 165 3.72 8.28 19.22
C ASN A 165 4.21 9.73 19.10
N LYS A 166 5.16 10.16 19.95
CA LYS A 166 5.78 11.49 19.81
C LYS A 166 6.55 11.63 18.50
N TRP A 167 7.21 10.55 18.05
CA TRP A 167 7.89 10.54 16.75
C TRP A 167 6.90 10.50 15.60
N LEU A 168 5.84 9.68 15.70
CA LEU A 168 4.78 9.62 14.68
C LEU A 168 4.08 10.96 14.48
N LEU A 169 3.77 11.71 15.54
CA LEU A 169 3.15 13.03 15.41
C LEU A 169 4.08 14.09 14.80
N ARG A 170 5.40 13.92 14.92
CA ARG A 170 6.36 14.78 14.22
C ARG A 170 6.46 14.41 12.75
N GLU A 171 6.46 13.11 12.49
CA GLU A 171 6.57 12.54 11.15
C GLU A 171 5.31 12.81 10.33
N VAL A 172 4.13 12.43 10.83
CA VAL A 172 2.82 12.58 10.20
C VAL A 172 1.88 13.33 11.16
N PRO A 173 1.82 14.68 11.07
CA PRO A 173 1.09 15.51 12.02
C PRO A 173 -0.42 15.26 12.10
N ASN A 174 -1.02 14.73 11.03
CA ASN A 174 -2.46 14.40 10.97
C ASN A 174 -2.79 13.04 11.62
N SER A 175 -1.82 12.38 12.27
CA SER A 175 -2.05 11.12 12.97
C SER A 175 -2.97 11.31 14.18
N ARG A 176 -3.83 10.33 14.43
CA ARG A 176 -4.90 10.40 15.45
C ARG A 176 -4.93 9.14 16.32
N SER A 177 -5.70 9.14 17.41
CA SER A 177 -5.72 8.01 18.34
C SER A 177 -6.16 6.72 17.64
N CYS A 178 -5.59 5.56 18.03
CA CYS A 178 -6.04 4.25 17.52
C CYS A 178 -7.55 4.03 17.74
N ASP A 179 -8.09 4.53 18.87
CA ASP A 179 -9.53 4.42 19.19
C ASP A 179 -10.44 5.11 18.19
N GLU A 180 -9.92 6.06 17.41
CA GLU A 180 -10.70 6.79 16.40
C GLU A 180 -10.79 6.02 15.08
N PHE A 181 -9.98 4.97 14.88
CA PHE A 181 -10.01 4.16 13.68
C PHE A 181 -10.94 2.96 13.81
N SER A 182 -11.70 2.69 12.75
CA SER A 182 -12.34 1.37 12.59
C SER A 182 -11.32 0.32 12.13
N VAL A 183 -11.62 -0.95 12.36
CA VAL A 183 -10.77 -2.06 11.88
C VAL A 183 -10.69 -2.06 10.35
N GLU A 184 -11.80 -1.75 9.68
CA GLU A 184 -11.88 -1.67 8.22
C GLU A 184 -11.05 -0.50 7.67
N GLU A 185 -11.03 0.64 8.36
CA GLU A 185 -10.14 1.76 8.01
C GLU A 185 -8.66 1.37 8.12
N LEU A 186 -8.28 0.66 9.18
CA LEU A 186 -6.92 0.18 9.39
C LEU A 186 -6.50 -0.83 8.33
N GLN A 187 -7.37 -1.78 7.99
CA GLN A 187 -7.11 -2.78 6.95
C GLN A 187 -6.94 -2.14 5.57
N ARG A 188 -7.74 -1.11 5.24
CA ARG A 188 -7.57 -0.32 4.01
C ARG A 188 -6.24 0.43 4.01
N LEU A 189 -5.88 1.08 5.11
CA LEU A 189 -4.58 1.74 5.25
C LEU A 189 -3.44 0.75 5.06
N GLN A 190 -3.53 -0.43 5.68
CA GLN A 190 -2.55 -1.50 5.54
C GLN A 190 -2.40 -1.97 4.10
N ILE A 191 -3.49 -2.17 3.37
CA ILE A 191 -3.43 -2.49 1.92
C ILE A 191 -2.67 -1.40 1.16
N VAL A 192 -2.95 -0.12 1.43
CA VAL A 192 -2.23 1.00 0.80
C VAL A 192 -0.74 0.96 1.15
N LEU A 193 -0.38 0.76 2.42
CA LEU A 193 1.02 0.69 2.86
C LEU A 193 1.76 -0.50 2.28
N PHE A 194 1.12 -1.67 2.24
CA PHE A 194 1.64 -2.86 1.58
C PHE A 194 1.98 -2.55 0.13
N THR A 195 1.08 -1.87 -0.56
CA THR A 195 1.22 -1.50 -1.96
C THR A 195 2.31 -0.45 -2.21
N LEU A 196 2.57 0.45 -1.25
CA LEU A 196 3.62 1.46 -1.30
C LEU A 196 4.99 0.97 -0.79
N ARG A 197 5.08 -0.27 -0.32
CA ARG A 197 6.33 -0.84 0.24
C ARG A 197 7.43 -0.94 -0.81
N ASP A 198 8.67 -0.80 -0.36
CA ASP A 198 9.83 -1.12 -1.19
C ASP A 198 10.26 -2.59 -0.98
N PRO A 199 10.31 -3.40 -2.05
CA PRO A 199 10.74 -4.80 -1.97
C PRO A 199 12.15 -4.99 -1.39
N GLU A 200 13.06 -4.03 -1.58
CA GLU A 200 14.44 -4.12 -1.08
C GLU A 200 14.49 -4.09 0.45
N LEU A 201 13.66 -3.26 1.08
CA LEU A 201 13.53 -3.23 2.54
C LEU A 201 12.98 -4.54 3.08
N ASN A 202 11.94 -5.08 2.44
CA ASN A 202 11.38 -6.37 2.85
C ASN A 202 12.39 -7.53 2.65
N ALA A 203 13.21 -7.47 1.60
CA ALA A 203 14.27 -8.45 1.36
C ALA A 203 15.33 -8.49 2.49
N VAL A 204 15.67 -7.34 3.07
CA VAL A 204 16.56 -7.29 4.25
C VAL A 204 15.96 -8.06 5.43
N TYR A 205 14.65 -7.91 5.66
CA TYR A 205 13.97 -8.59 6.76
C TYR A 205 13.81 -10.07 6.48
N ASN A 206 13.43 -10.48 5.27
CA ASN A 206 13.32 -11.89 4.89
C ASN A 206 14.68 -12.62 4.92
N GLY A 207 15.77 -11.92 4.64
CA GLY A 207 17.12 -12.47 4.65
C GLY A 207 17.66 -12.82 6.04
N THR A 208 16.96 -12.41 7.11
CA THR A 208 17.29 -12.80 8.49
C THR A 208 16.00 -13.24 9.20
N ALA A 209 16.04 -13.98 10.31
CA ALA A 209 14.81 -14.32 11.06
C ALA A 209 14.23 -13.08 11.80
N ASP A 210 14.02 -11.97 11.10
CA ASP A 210 13.61 -10.68 11.64
C ASP A 210 12.09 -10.61 11.72
N VAL A 211 11.55 -10.31 12.90
CA VAL A 211 10.09 -10.23 13.14
C VAL A 211 9.43 -9.03 12.44
N ARG A 212 10.21 -8.17 11.79
CA ARG A 212 9.72 -7.04 10.97
C ARG A 212 9.38 -7.45 9.54
N HIS A 213 9.65 -8.68 9.12
CA HIS A 213 9.29 -9.15 7.78
C HIS A 213 7.77 -9.03 7.56
N MET A 214 7.36 -8.73 6.33
CA MET A 214 5.95 -8.66 5.95
C MET A 214 5.52 -10.05 5.46
N PRO A 215 4.69 -10.78 6.22
CA PRO A 215 4.70 -12.25 6.16
C PRO A 215 3.87 -12.89 5.05
N ARG A 216 3.06 -12.16 4.26
CA ARG A 216 2.00 -12.80 3.44
C ARG A 216 1.66 -12.04 2.16
N GLU A 217 1.11 -12.78 1.19
CA GLU A 217 0.39 -12.21 0.04
C GLU A 217 -0.92 -11.56 0.50
N LEU A 218 -1.34 -10.50 -0.20
CA LEU A 218 -2.52 -9.70 0.17
C LEU A 218 -3.80 -10.52 0.28
N ASP A 219 -3.99 -11.49 -0.61
CA ASP A 219 -5.19 -12.32 -0.66
C ASP A 219 -5.30 -13.24 0.57
N VAL A 220 -4.17 -13.75 1.06
CA VAL A 220 -4.10 -14.55 2.30
C VAL A 220 -4.41 -13.68 3.50
N MET A 221 -3.86 -12.46 3.57
CA MET A 221 -4.16 -11.51 4.66
C MET A 221 -5.62 -11.12 4.68
N ALA A 222 -6.21 -10.79 3.51
CA ALA A 222 -7.61 -10.40 3.41
C ALA A 222 -8.56 -11.49 3.92
N ARG A 223 -8.35 -12.75 3.54
CA ARG A 223 -9.15 -13.88 4.03
C ARG A 223 -8.99 -14.10 5.53
N GLU A 224 -7.77 -13.94 6.05
CA GLU A 224 -7.53 -14.06 7.48
C GLU A 224 -8.20 -12.93 8.27
N TRP A 225 -8.13 -11.70 7.77
CA TRP A 225 -8.77 -10.53 8.36
C TRP A 225 -10.28 -10.67 8.41
N GLU A 226 -10.93 -11.10 7.34
CA GLU A 226 -12.38 -11.35 7.33
C GLU A 226 -12.78 -12.33 8.44
N SER A 227 -12.03 -13.41 8.56
CA SER A 227 -12.27 -14.43 9.58
C SER A 227 -12.03 -13.92 11.02
N LEU A 228 -10.96 -13.16 11.24
CA LEU A 228 -10.65 -12.55 12.54
C LEU A 228 -11.64 -11.43 12.91
N ASN A 229 -12.11 -10.65 11.94
CA ASN A 229 -13.12 -9.61 12.15
C ASN A 229 -14.40 -10.25 12.71
N ALA A 230 -14.84 -11.37 12.13
CA ALA A 230 -16.03 -12.10 12.57
C ALA A 230 -15.89 -12.72 13.98
N GLU A 231 -14.68 -13.11 14.38
CA GLU A 231 -14.40 -13.59 15.73
C GLU A 231 -14.35 -12.44 16.73
N ALA A 232 -13.61 -11.38 16.41
CA ALA A 232 -13.42 -10.22 17.27
C ALA A 232 -14.74 -9.47 17.53
N ALA A 233 -15.66 -9.45 16.57
CA ALA A 233 -16.98 -8.82 16.72
C ALA A 233 -17.87 -9.47 17.80
N ARG A 234 -17.51 -10.66 18.31
CA ARG A 234 -18.29 -11.38 19.32
C ARG A 234 -18.06 -10.89 20.75
N ASP A 235 -16.95 -10.18 21.00
CA ASP A 235 -16.59 -9.67 22.32
C ASP A 235 -15.95 -8.27 22.16
N PRO A 236 -16.47 -7.22 22.84
CA PRO A 236 -15.91 -5.88 22.78
C PRO A 236 -14.41 -5.78 23.12
N GLU A 237 -13.90 -6.63 24.01
CA GLU A 237 -12.48 -6.65 24.37
C GLU A 237 -11.64 -7.31 23.26
N LEU A 238 -12.18 -8.33 22.57
CA LEU A 238 -11.53 -8.89 21.37
C LEU A 238 -11.54 -7.90 20.21
N ALA A 239 -12.63 -7.17 20.00
CA ALA A 239 -12.71 -6.11 19.01
C ALA A 239 -11.63 -5.04 19.26
N ARG A 240 -11.45 -4.64 20.53
CA ARG A 240 -10.42 -3.67 20.93
C ARG A 240 -9.01 -4.20 20.70
N MET A 241 -8.73 -5.42 21.14
CA MET A 241 -7.44 -6.09 20.94
C MET A 241 -7.11 -6.19 19.44
N HIS A 242 -8.07 -6.62 18.62
CA HIS A 242 -7.89 -6.78 17.19
C HIS A 242 -7.56 -5.46 16.49
N ARG A 243 -8.32 -4.40 16.79
CA ARG A 243 -8.05 -3.04 16.30
C ARG A 243 -6.66 -2.55 16.73
N ASP A 244 -6.31 -2.70 17.99
CA ASP A 244 -5.00 -2.25 18.50
C ASP A 244 -3.85 -3.00 17.81
N GLY A 245 -4.02 -4.29 17.53
CA GLY A 245 -3.08 -5.06 16.71
C GLY A 245 -2.84 -4.42 15.35
N HIS A 246 -3.91 -4.09 14.62
CA HIS A 246 -3.80 -3.41 13.32
C HIS A 246 -3.18 -2.02 13.40
N CYS A 247 -3.43 -1.26 14.46
CA CYS A 247 -2.77 0.03 14.68
C CYS A 247 -1.24 -0.12 14.78
N HIS A 248 -0.76 -1.12 15.52
CA HIS A 248 0.66 -1.42 15.62
C HIS A 248 1.25 -1.89 14.30
N GLU A 249 0.57 -2.79 13.59
CA GLU A 249 1.04 -3.33 12.31
C GLU A 249 1.11 -2.24 11.22
N ALA A 250 0.10 -1.39 11.11
CA ALA A 250 0.09 -0.27 10.16
C ALA A 250 1.29 0.68 10.40
N VAL A 251 1.58 1.02 11.65
CA VAL A 251 2.76 1.83 11.99
C VAL A 251 4.05 1.09 11.64
N MET A 252 4.14 -0.21 11.93
CA MET A 252 5.30 -1.01 11.57
C MET A 252 5.55 -1.02 10.06
N TRP A 253 4.49 -1.17 9.27
CA TRP A 253 4.58 -1.15 7.81
C TRP A 253 5.04 0.22 7.31
N TYR A 254 4.42 1.31 7.79
CA TYR A 254 4.82 2.66 7.42
C TYR A 254 6.29 2.93 7.77
N VAL A 255 6.72 2.65 9.00
CA VAL A 255 8.06 3.01 9.47
C VAL A 255 9.16 2.16 8.83
N HIS A 256 8.92 0.85 8.68
CA HIS A 256 9.97 -0.10 8.30
C HIS A 256 9.98 -0.49 6.82
N HIS A 257 8.86 -0.36 6.11
CA HIS A 257 8.71 -0.87 4.74
C HIS A 257 8.55 0.22 3.69
N LEU A 258 8.30 1.47 4.08
CA LEU A 258 8.33 2.60 3.16
C LEU A 258 9.71 3.28 3.19
N PRO A 259 10.31 3.59 2.03
CA PRO A 259 11.46 4.47 1.92
C PRO A 259 11.15 5.88 2.42
N GLU A 260 12.18 6.61 2.84
CA GLU A 260 12.04 7.99 3.34
C GLU A 260 11.39 8.93 2.32
N SER A 261 11.74 8.75 1.05
CA SER A 261 11.13 9.47 -0.08
C SER A 261 9.62 9.25 -0.18
N MET A 262 9.18 8.00 0.00
CA MET A 262 7.77 7.65 -0.06
C MET A 262 7.03 8.29 1.12
N LYS A 263 7.59 8.17 2.34
CA LYS A 263 7.04 8.82 3.54
C LYS A 263 6.88 10.32 3.36
N ALA A 264 7.91 10.99 2.84
CA ALA A 264 7.88 12.42 2.55
C ALA A 264 6.76 12.78 1.56
N SER A 265 6.55 11.96 0.52
CA SER A 265 5.54 12.25 -0.51
C SER A 265 4.09 12.12 -0.01
N ILE A 266 3.84 11.28 1.01
CA ILE A 266 2.50 11.05 1.57
C ILE A 266 2.27 11.73 2.92
N ARG A 267 3.31 12.30 3.54
CA ARG A 267 3.30 12.90 4.89
C ARG A 267 2.07 13.76 5.19
N ASP A 268 1.81 14.75 4.34
CA ASP A 268 0.77 15.76 4.61
C ASP A 268 -0.66 15.25 4.34
N ARG A 269 -0.77 14.09 3.69
CA ARG A 269 -2.05 13.47 3.30
C ARG A 269 -2.34 12.17 4.05
N ALA A 270 -1.33 11.59 4.68
CA ALA A 270 -1.46 10.41 5.51
C ALA A 270 -2.03 10.79 6.87
N SER A 271 -2.81 9.86 7.43
CA SER A 271 -3.25 9.88 8.83
C SER A 271 -2.98 8.49 9.40
N LEU A 272 -1.95 8.36 10.23
CA LEU A 272 -1.59 7.09 10.84
C LEU A 272 -2.31 6.91 12.19
N PRO A 273 -2.61 5.67 12.59
CA PRO A 273 -3.01 5.39 13.96
C PRO A 273 -1.82 5.59 14.90
N LEU A 274 -2.05 6.27 16.01
CA LEU A 274 -1.11 6.24 17.13
C LEU A 274 -1.16 4.87 17.80
N LEU A 275 -0.03 4.41 18.33
CA LEU A 275 0.08 3.14 19.04
C LEU A 275 -0.73 3.15 20.34
N SER A 276 -1.44 2.06 20.61
CA SER A 276 -2.10 1.85 21.90
C SER A 276 -1.05 1.76 23.01
N GLN A 277 -1.30 2.40 24.14
CA GLN A 277 -0.47 2.28 25.33
C GLN A 277 -0.87 1.06 26.19
N MET A 278 -1.99 0.42 25.87
CA MET A 278 -2.50 -0.76 26.56
C MET A 278 -1.90 -2.02 25.94
N ARG A 279 -1.26 -2.85 26.77
CA ARG A 279 -0.91 -4.21 26.38
C ARG A 279 -2.11 -5.10 26.64
N HIS A 280 -2.56 -5.80 25.60
CA HIS A 280 -3.60 -6.81 25.76
C HIS A 280 -2.98 -8.13 26.22
N ASP A 281 -3.53 -8.68 27.29
CA ASP A 281 -3.22 -10.02 27.80
C ASP A 281 -4.55 -10.63 28.26
N LEU A 282 -5.30 -11.16 27.30
CA LEU A 282 -6.46 -11.96 27.63
C LEU A 282 -5.93 -13.29 28.12
N SER A 283 -6.01 -13.51 29.43
CA SER A 283 -5.59 -14.78 30.00
C SER A 283 -6.32 -15.94 29.32
N LEU A 284 -5.72 -17.14 29.39
CA LEU A 284 -6.19 -18.44 28.90
C LEU A 284 -7.65 -18.84 29.27
N ALA A 285 -8.42 -17.97 29.92
CA ALA A 285 -9.79 -18.15 30.35
C ALA A 285 -10.84 -18.12 29.23
N GLN A 286 -10.50 -17.67 28.02
CA GLN A 286 -11.43 -17.63 26.88
C GLN A 286 -10.88 -18.42 25.68
N PRO A 287 -11.28 -19.68 25.48
CA PRO A 287 -10.85 -20.49 24.33
C PRO A 287 -11.13 -19.85 22.96
N HIS A 288 -12.17 -19.01 22.88
CA HIS A 288 -12.54 -18.28 21.67
C HIS A 288 -11.68 -17.03 21.40
N ALA A 289 -10.87 -16.59 22.39
CA ALA A 289 -9.97 -15.45 22.27
C ALA A 289 -8.58 -15.81 21.71
N VAL A 290 -8.18 -17.09 21.82
CA VAL A 290 -6.81 -17.55 21.53
C VAL A 290 -6.33 -17.14 20.14
N ARG A 291 -7.21 -17.22 19.14
CA ARG A 291 -6.84 -16.91 17.76
C ARG A 291 -6.64 -15.41 17.55
N VAL A 292 -7.53 -14.57 18.07
CA VAL A 292 -7.40 -13.10 18.02
C VAL A 292 -6.19 -12.64 18.82
N GLN A 293 -5.93 -13.23 19.99
CA GLN A 293 -4.75 -12.95 20.80
C GLN A 293 -3.45 -13.29 20.10
N ARG A 294 -3.34 -14.48 19.49
CA ARG A 294 -2.17 -14.84 18.69
C ARG A 294 -1.97 -13.86 17.53
N ALA A 295 -3.05 -13.52 16.83
CA ALA A 295 -2.99 -12.55 15.74
C ALA A 295 -2.62 -11.13 16.20
N TYR A 296 -2.93 -10.76 17.44
CA TYR A 296 -2.47 -9.52 18.08
C TYR A 296 -0.97 -9.60 18.40
N GLU A 297 -0.51 -10.69 19.01
CA GLU A 297 0.90 -10.88 19.36
C GLU A 297 1.82 -10.82 18.13
N GLU A 298 1.40 -11.39 17.01
CA GLU A 298 2.11 -11.32 15.72
C GLU A 298 2.19 -9.89 15.16
N LYS A 299 1.22 -9.03 15.47
CA LYS A 299 1.16 -7.63 14.98
C LYS A 299 1.90 -6.64 15.87
N VAL A 300 2.07 -6.97 17.15
CA VAL A 300 2.69 -6.09 18.15
C VAL A 300 4.15 -6.50 18.44
N THR A 301 4.88 -6.90 17.39
CA THR A 301 6.28 -7.32 17.47
C THR A 301 7.24 -6.16 17.70
N CYS A 302 6.81 -4.92 17.46
CA CYS A 302 7.59 -3.71 17.74
C CYS A 302 8.10 -3.66 19.19
N ALA A 303 7.32 -4.21 20.13
CA ALA A 303 7.67 -4.30 21.54
C ALA A 303 8.98 -5.07 21.80
N SER A 304 9.32 -6.05 20.96
CA SER A 304 10.55 -6.86 21.13
C SER A 304 11.84 -6.03 21.01
N CYS A 305 11.82 -4.94 20.23
CA CYS A 305 12.98 -4.09 20.01
C CYS A 305 12.88 -2.75 20.76
N HIS A 306 11.67 -2.26 20.98
CA HIS A 306 11.43 -0.90 21.50
C HIS A 306 11.07 -0.86 22.98
N SER A 307 10.69 -1.97 23.60
CA SER A 307 10.46 -2.03 25.05
C SER A 307 11.63 -2.70 25.79
N ALA A 308 11.85 -2.31 27.04
CA ALA A 308 12.84 -2.96 27.91
C ALA A 308 12.33 -4.26 28.55
N VAL A 309 11.03 -4.56 28.40
CA VAL A 309 10.42 -5.80 28.88
C VAL A 309 10.53 -6.84 27.77
N TYR A 310 11.44 -7.80 27.94
CA TYR A 310 11.50 -8.95 27.04
C TYR A 310 10.19 -9.73 27.13
N PRO A 311 9.63 -10.21 26.00
CA PRO A 311 8.46 -11.09 26.03
C PRO A 311 8.77 -12.27 26.94
N ASN A 312 7.87 -12.55 27.87
CA ASN A 312 7.98 -13.69 28.76
C ASN A 312 7.97 -14.94 27.87
N THR A 313 9.14 -15.53 27.62
CA THR A 313 9.26 -16.80 26.89
C THR A 313 8.72 -17.91 27.78
N GLY A 314 7.40 -17.94 27.97
CA GLY A 314 6.69 -19.10 28.47
C GLY A 314 6.96 -20.22 27.47
N GLY A 315 7.66 -21.25 27.96
CA GLY A 315 8.25 -22.33 27.18
C GLY A 315 7.49 -22.73 25.92
N VAL A 316 8.22 -22.70 24.81
CA VAL A 316 7.93 -23.53 23.64
C VAL A 316 7.86 -24.97 24.13
N VAL A 317 6.66 -25.51 24.28
CA VAL A 317 6.46 -26.96 24.34
C VAL A 317 6.57 -27.43 22.89
N THR A 318 7.73 -27.98 22.57
CA THR A 318 7.89 -28.88 21.43
C THR A 318 6.92 -30.04 21.58
N VAL A 319 6.06 -30.24 20.57
CA VAL A 319 5.54 -31.56 20.18
C VAL A 319 5.83 -31.71 18.69
#